data_AF-A0A6I3U916-F1
#
_entry.id   AF-A0A6I3U916-F1
#
_cell.length_a   1.000
_cell.length_b   1.000
_cell.length_c   1.000
_cell.angle_alpha   90.00
_cell.angle_beta   90.00
_cell.angle_gamma   90.00
#
_symmetry.space_group_name_H-M   'P 1'
#
loop_
_entity.id
_entity.type
_entity.pdbx_description
1 polymer ?
#
loop_
_entity_poly.entity_id
_entity_poly.type
_entity_poly.pdbx_seq_one_letter_code
_entity_poly.pdbx_strand_id
1 'polypeptide(L)' 'MKVVKFGGSSLASAGQLEKVLNIVKSDKERRFVVVSAPGKRNAEDTKVT' A
#
# COMPACT_ATOMS: atom_id res chain seq x y z
N MET A 1 -4.42 -9.68 -17.32
CA MET A 1 -4.49 -8.28 -16.83
C MET A 1 -4.98 -8.26 -15.39
N LYS A 2 -4.15 -7.84 -14.45
CA LYS A 2 -4.47 -7.86 -13.01
C LYS A 2 -4.52 -6.46 -12.44
N VAL A 3 -5.48 -6.24 -11.55
CA VAL A 3 -5.61 -5.02 -10.74
C VAL A 3 -5.35 -5.39 -9.29
N VAL A 4 -4.62 -4.54 -8.58
CA VAL A 4 -4.38 -4.72 -7.14
C VAL A 4 -4.78 -3.47 -6.37
N LYS A 5 -5.28 -3.66 -5.15
CA LYS A 5 -5.67 -2.58 -4.24
C LYS A 5 -4.97 -2.72 -2.90
N PHE A 6 -4.36 -1.65 -2.42
CA PHE A 6 -3.71 -1.60 -1.11
C PHE A 6 -4.48 -0.64 -0.19
N GLY A 7 -4.86 -1.13 0.99
CA GLY A 7 -5.51 -0.32 2.01
C GLY A 7 -4.50 0.59 2.73
N GLY A 8 -5.00 1.53 3.54
CA GLY A 8 -4.13 2.51 4.21
C GLY A 8 -3.09 1.88 5.14
N SER A 9 -3.41 0.78 5.83
CA SER A 9 -2.43 0.07 6.69
C SER A 9 -1.23 -0.49 5.91
N SER A 10 -1.45 -0.95 4.67
CA SER A 10 -0.40 -1.40 3.76
C SER A 10 0.47 -0.24 3.22
N LEU A 11 0.13 1.00 3.56
CA LEU A 11 0.81 2.22 3.11
C LEU A 11 1.20 3.12 4.28
N ALA A 12 1.13 2.61 5.52
CA ALA A 12 1.30 3.38 6.74
C ALA A 12 2.75 3.81 7.03
N SER A 13 3.75 3.17 6.40
CA SER A 13 5.17 3.48 6.62
C SER A 13 6.04 3.13 5.42
N ALA A 14 7.28 3.62 5.40
CA ALA A 14 8.26 3.31 4.37
C ALA A 14 8.47 1.80 4.18
N GLY A 15 8.60 1.05 5.28
CA GLY A 15 8.75 -0.41 5.22
C GLY A 15 7.53 -1.14 4.66
N GLN A 16 6.32 -0.58 4.81
CA GLN A 16 5.13 -1.13 4.14
C GLN A 16 5.13 -0.83 2.64
N LEU A 17 5.59 0.36 2.22
CA LEU A 17 5.74 0.72 0.81
C LEU A 17 6.75 -0.18 0.09
N GLU A 18 7.87 -0.54 0.73
CA GLU A 18 8.83 -1.50 0.17
C GLU A 18 8.19 -2.87 -0.08
N LYS A 19 7.38 -3.37 0.86
CA LYS A 19 6.62 -4.61 0.69
C LYS A 19 5.65 -4.51 -0.47
N VAL A 20 4.90 -3.41 -0.57
CA VAL A 20 3.98 -3.15 -1.69
C VAL A 20 4.73 -3.12 -3.02
N LEU A 21 5.88 -2.46 -3.09
CA LEU A 21 6.71 -2.41 -4.29
C LEU A 21 7.15 -3.81 -4.73
N ASN A 22 7.60 -4.65 -3.78
CA ASN A 22 8.00 -6.03 -4.06
C ASN A 22 6.82 -6.87 -4.56
N ILE A 23 5.64 -6.71 -3.96
CA ILE A 23 4.40 -7.37 -4.42
C ILE A 23 4.07 -6.93 -5.85
N VAL A 24 4.05 -5.63 -6.14
CA VAL A 24 3.75 -5.15 -7.50
C VAL A 24 4.77 -5.69 -8.52
N LYS A 25 6.06 -5.64 -8.20
CA LYS A 25 7.14 -6.11 -9.10
C LYS A 25 7.17 -7.63 -9.31
N SER A 26 6.66 -8.42 -8.37
CA SER A 26 6.64 -9.89 -8.46
C SER A 26 5.77 -10.44 -9.60
N ASP A 27 4.84 -9.65 -10.14
CA ASP A 27 3.95 -10.08 -11.22
C ASP A 27 3.79 -8.96 -12.25
N LYS A 28 4.33 -9.18 -13.45
CA LYS A 28 4.31 -8.22 -14.56
C LYS A 28 2.89 -7.88 -15.06
N GLU A 29 1.89 -8.70 -14.75
CA GLU A 29 0.50 -8.42 -15.12
C GLU A 29 -0.18 -7.37 -14.21
N ARG A 30 0.41 -7.04 -13.05
CA ARG A 30 -0.09 -6.02 -12.11
C ARG A 30 0.27 -4.62 -12.58
N ARG A 31 -0.42 -4.15 -13.62
CA ARG A 31 -0.18 -2.84 -14.24
C ARG A 31 -1.05 -1.73 -13.67
N PHE A 32 -2.10 -2.08 -12.91
CA PHE A 32 -3.01 -1.12 -12.27
C PHE A 32 -2.99 -1.31 -10.75
N VAL A 33 -2.63 -0.24 -10.04
CA VAL A 33 -2.48 -0.21 -8.59
C VAL A 33 -3.38 0.89 -8.03
N VAL A 34 -4.39 0.49 -7.24
CA VAL A 34 -5.29 1.41 -6.55
C VAL A 34 -4.87 1.51 -5.09
N VAL A 35 -4.70 2.73 -4.60
CA VAL A 35 -4.22 2.99 -3.23
C VAL A 35 -5.19 3.87 -2.46
N SER A 36 -5.23 3.68 -1.15
CA SER A 36 -5.83 4.63 -0.21
C SER A 36 -4.77 5.60 0.34
N ALA A 37 -5.20 6.63 1.07
CA ALA A 37 -4.28 7.46 1.86
C ALA A 37 -3.55 6.59 2.92
N PRO A 38 -2.35 7.01 3.37
CA PRO A 38 -1.63 6.32 4.44
C PRO A 38 -2.50 6.14 5.68
N GLY A 39 -2.55 4.90 6.17
CA GLY A 39 -3.23 4.56 7.42
C GLY A 39 -2.38 4.93 8.63
N LYS A 40 -3.00 4.86 9.80
CA LYS A 40 -2.31 5.00 11.08
C LYS A 40 -1.23 3.93 11.25
N ARG A 41 -0.08 4.32 11.79
CA ARG A 41 1.04 3.41 12.14
C ARG A 41 0.80 2.63 13.42
N ASN A 42 0.08 3.24 14.37
CA ASN A 42 -0.32 2.68 15.66
C ASN A 42 -1.65 3.32 16.11
N ALA A 43 -2.13 2.98 17.31
CA ALA A 43 -3.43 3.46 17.79
C ALA A 43 -3.44 4.98 18.02
N GLU A 44 -2.32 5.55 18.52
CA GLU A 44 -2.18 6.98 18.82
C GLU A 44 -1.91 7.85 17.58
N ASP A 45 -1.55 7.25 16.44
CA ASP A 45 -1.21 8.00 15.25
C ASP A 45 -2.41 8.81 14.71
N THR A 46 -2.09 9.91 14.03
CA THR A 46 -3.09 10.74 13.39
C THR A 46 -3.52 10.12 12.08
N LYS A 47 -4.83 10.03 11.86
CA LYS A 47 -5.35 9.62 10.55
C LYS A 47 -5.15 10.79 9.59
N VAL A 48 -4.54 10.51 8.44
CA VAL A 48 -4.20 11.55 7.45
C VAL A 48 -5.45 12.21 6.84
N THR A 49 -6.55 11.47 6.76
CA THR A 49 -7.87 11.92 6.29
C THR A 49 -8.85 12.02 7.44
#